data_AF-A0A829HBX1-F1
#
_entry.id   AF-A0A829HBX1-F1
#
_cell.length_a   1.000
_cell.length_b   1.000
_cell.length_c   1.000
_cell.angle_alpha   90.00
_cell.angle_beta   90.00
_cell.angle_gamma   90.00
#
_symmetry.space_group_name_H-M   'P 1'
#
loop_
_entity.id
_entity.type
_entity.pdbx_description
1 polymer ?
#
loop_
_entity_poly.entity_id
_entity_poly.type
_entity_poly.pdbx_seq_one_letter_code
_entity_poly.pdbx_strand_id
1 'polypeptide(L)'
;MNIAKCILTVLIVVICTSSKATPTPEIEKAVISEHKSYQDFKETFMFLIAKLAEEGGASSQEDEVMEVHWACVHQNQIVKMFNNNQKYRKQFDQEFAKEYTTFDDTLKGFQKSVLETQSVCAEMKAAYDKI
;
A
#
# COMPACT_ATOMS: atom_id res chain seq x y z
N MET A 1 43.68 -37.21 -14.05
CA MET A 1 42.43 -36.73 -14.69
C MET A 1 41.78 -35.73 -13.76
N ASN A 2 41.92 -34.44 -14.08
CA ASN A 2 41.33 -33.33 -13.33
C ASN A 2 39.91 -33.10 -13.85
N ILE A 3 38.91 -33.17 -12.98
CA ILE A 3 37.56 -32.67 -13.28
C ILE A 3 37.29 -31.53 -12.31
N ALA A 4 37.66 -30.33 -12.74
CA ALA A 4 37.16 -29.10 -12.17
C ALA A 4 35.64 -29.05 -12.44
N LYS A 5 34.83 -29.18 -11.39
CA LYS A 5 33.40 -28.87 -11.48
C LYS A 5 33.23 -27.40 -11.11
N CYS A 6 33.03 -26.58 -12.15
CA CYS A 6 32.68 -25.17 -12.03
C CYS A 6 31.43 -25.02 -11.17
N ILE A 7 31.59 -24.38 -10.01
CA ILE A 7 30.46 -23.89 -9.21
C ILE A 7 29.93 -22.67 -9.96
N LEU A 8 28.79 -22.83 -10.61
CA LEU A 8 28.09 -21.76 -11.31
C LEU A 8 27.46 -20.85 -10.24
N THR A 9 28.14 -19.74 -9.96
CA THR A 9 27.65 -18.65 -9.12
C THR A 9 26.41 -18.05 -9.77
N VAL A 10 25.22 -18.37 -9.25
CA VAL A 10 23.98 -17.68 -9.65
C VAL A 10 24.00 -16.30 -8.99
N LEU A 11 24.52 -15.32 -9.73
CA LEU A 11 24.32 -13.91 -9.43
C LEU A 11 22.83 -13.62 -9.57
N ILE A 12 22.11 -13.55 -8.44
CA ILE A 12 20.77 -12.98 -8.40
C ILE A 12 20.97 -11.47 -8.58
N VAL A 13 20.86 -11.01 -9.81
CA VAL A 13 20.72 -9.59 -10.11
C VAL A 13 19.37 -9.17 -9.54
N VAL A 14 19.39 -8.58 -8.36
CA VAL A 14 18.26 -7.79 -7.85
C VAL A 14 18.18 -6.57 -8.75
N ILE A 15 17.38 -6.66 -9.81
CA ILE A 15 17.01 -5.50 -10.60
C ILE A 15 16.07 -4.70 -9.71
N CYS A 16 16.63 -3.76 -8.95
CA CYS A 16 15.86 -2.64 -8.43
C CYS A 16 15.40 -1.80 -9.63
N THR A 17 14.36 -2.25 -10.32
CA THR A 17 13.57 -1.32 -11.13
C THR A 17 12.84 -0.43 -10.13
N SER A 18 13.35 0.78 -9.96
CA SER A 18 12.60 1.90 -9.40
C SER A 18 11.46 2.22 -10.37
N SER A 19 10.50 1.32 -10.49
CA SER A 19 9.29 1.57 -11.24
C SER A 19 8.55 2.62 -10.44
N LYS A 20 8.48 3.84 -11.00
CA LYS A 20 7.36 4.76 -10.76
C LYS A 20 6.09 4.05 -11.25
N ALA A 21 5.68 3.03 -10.50
CA ALA A 21 4.52 2.23 -10.82
C ALA A 21 3.33 3.09 -10.44
N THR A 22 2.77 3.78 -11.43
CA THR A 22 1.35 4.13 -11.44
C THR A 22 0.61 2.89 -10.97
N PRO A 23 -0.28 2.97 -9.97
CA PRO A 23 -1.03 1.80 -9.51
C PRO A 23 -1.67 1.14 -10.72
N THR A 24 -1.26 -0.09 -11.03
CA THR A 24 -1.88 -0.80 -12.14
C THR A 24 -3.36 -1.03 -11.77
N PRO A 25 -4.32 -0.90 -12.71
CA PRO A 25 -5.74 -1.16 -12.47
C PRO A 25 -6.03 -2.53 -11.83
N GLU A 26 -5.09 -3.47 -11.93
CA GLU A 26 -5.13 -4.79 -11.27
C GLU A 26 -4.93 -4.71 -9.75
N ILE A 27 -4.08 -3.80 -9.26
CA ILE A 27 -3.88 -3.55 -7.82
C ILE A 27 -5.13 -2.87 -7.24
N GLU A 28 -5.69 -1.88 -7.95
CA GLU A 28 -6.95 -1.24 -7.51
C GLU A 28 -8.11 -2.25 -7.43
N LYS A 29 -8.19 -3.19 -8.38
CA LYS A 29 -9.19 -4.26 -8.34
C LYS A 29 -8.94 -5.25 -7.20
N ALA A 30 -7.69 -5.63 -6.94
CA ALA A 30 -7.33 -6.55 -5.87
C ALA A 30 -7.71 -5.98 -4.49
N VAL A 31 -7.43 -4.69 -4.26
CA VAL A 31 -7.74 -3.96 -3.02
C VAL A 31 -9.23 -3.92 -2.68
N ILE A 32 -10.10 -3.82 -3.70
CA ILE A 32 -11.57 -3.72 -3.50
C ILE A 32 -12.20 -5.11 -3.32
N SER A 33 -11.49 -6.19 -3.66
CA SER A 33 -12.00 -7.55 -3.53
C SER A 33 -11.65 -8.18 -2.17
N GLU A 34 -12.42 -9.19 -1.77
CA GLU A 34 -12.00 -10.07 -0.68
C GLU A 34 -10.78 -10.88 -1.13
N HIS A 35 -9.72 -10.88 -0.32
CA HIS A 35 -8.49 -11.62 -0.58
C HIS A 35 -8.71 -13.11 -0.32
N LYS A 36 -8.07 -13.95 -1.13
CA LYS A 36 -8.20 -15.42 -1.02
C LYS A 36 -7.33 -15.98 0.09
N SER A 37 -6.16 -15.39 0.33
CA SER A 37 -5.25 -15.78 1.40
C SER A 37 -4.86 -14.60 2.29
N TYR A 38 -4.41 -14.95 3.51
CA TYR A 38 -3.86 -13.95 4.43
C TYR A 38 -2.58 -13.31 3.87
N GLN A 39 -1.79 -14.07 3.10
CA GLN A 39 -0.59 -13.54 2.46
C GLN A 39 -0.93 -12.43 1.46
N ASP A 40 -1.98 -12.61 0.64
CA ASP A 40 -2.41 -11.57 -0.32
C ASP A 40 -2.88 -10.30 0.42
N PHE A 41 -3.63 -10.48 1.51
CA PHE A 41 -4.06 -9.36 2.38
C PHE A 41 -2.85 -8.63 2.99
N LYS A 42 -1.87 -9.38 3.52
CA LYS A 42 -0.66 -8.82 4.12
C LYS A 42 0.18 -8.04 3.11
N GLU A 43 0.43 -8.62 1.95
CA GLU A 43 1.21 -7.97 0.89
C GLU A 43 0.55 -6.68 0.42
N THR A 44 -0.78 -6.71 0.25
CA THR A 44 -1.56 -5.53 -0.10
C THR A 44 -1.51 -4.47 1.01
N PHE A 45 -1.64 -4.86 2.28
CA PHE A 45 -1.52 -3.95 3.41
C PHE A 45 -0.14 -3.27 3.44
N MET A 46 0.92 -4.07 3.37
CA MET A 46 2.30 -3.55 3.41
C MET A 46 2.60 -2.65 2.21
N PHE A 47 2.11 -2.99 1.02
CA PHE A 47 2.23 -2.17 -0.17
C PHE A 47 1.58 -0.80 0.03
N LEU A 48 0.34 -0.76 0.55
CA LEU A 48 -0.39 0.49 0.77
C LEU A 48 0.28 1.35 1.85
N ILE A 49 0.78 0.75 2.94
CA ILE A 49 1.54 1.47 3.97
C ILE A 49 2.84 2.05 3.39
N ALA A 50 3.57 1.28 2.57
CA ALA A 50 4.78 1.77 1.92
C ALA A 50 4.49 2.96 1.01
N LYS A 51 3.37 2.92 0.26
CA LYS A 51 2.94 4.05 -0.57
C LYS A 51 2.65 5.30 0.25
N LEU A 52 1.93 5.16 1.37
CA LEU A 52 1.68 6.28 2.29
C LEU A 52 2.98 6.86 2.90
N ALA A 53 4.02 6.04 3.07
CA ALA A 53 5.30 6.50 3.58
C ALA A 53 6.19 7.19 2.52
N GLU A 54 5.95 6.92 1.23
CA GLU A 54 6.64 7.55 0.10
C GLU A 54 6.11 8.96 -0.21
N GLU A 55 4.90 9.28 0.24
CA GLU A 55 4.23 10.57 0.05
C GLU A 55 4.75 11.61 1.07
N GLY A 56 5.53 12.59 0.62
CA GLY A 56 6.14 13.60 1.49
C GLY A 56 7.36 14.31 0.89
N GLY A 57 7.48 14.29 -0.44
CA GLY A 57 8.64 14.76 -1.20
C GLY A 57 8.32 15.89 -2.17
N ALA A 58 7.13 16.49 -2.09
CA ALA A 58 6.65 17.45 -3.07
C ALA A 58 7.65 18.59 -3.32
N SER A 59 8.10 18.70 -4.57
CA SER A 59 9.03 19.73 -5.03
C SER A 59 8.33 20.87 -5.77
N SER A 60 7.04 20.69 -6.06
CA SER A 60 6.17 21.61 -6.77
C SER A 60 4.72 21.48 -6.26
N GLN A 61 3.88 22.45 -6.63
CA GLN A 61 2.45 22.40 -6.32
C GLN A 61 1.72 21.24 -7.03
N GLU A 62 2.16 20.89 -8.23
CA GLU A 62 1.62 19.73 -8.96
C GLU A 62 1.98 18.41 -8.27
N ASP A 63 3.23 18.29 -7.78
CA ASP A 63 3.65 17.16 -6.96
C ASP A 63 2.84 17.08 -5.66
N GLU A 64 2.58 18.20 -4.99
CA GLU A 64 1.76 18.25 -3.78
C GLU A 64 0.33 17.77 -4.05
N VAL A 65 -0.30 18.23 -5.13
CA VAL A 65 -1.64 17.78 -5.53
C VAL A 65 -1.65 16.27 -5.80
N MET A 66 -0.65 15.75 -6.51
CA MET A 66 -0.54 14.31 -6.78
C MET A 66 -0.32 13.51 -5.49
N GLU A 67 0.64 13.91 -4.65
CA GLU A 67 0.97 13.22 -3.41
C GLU A 67 -0.22 13.16 -2.46
N VAL A 68 -0.89 14.29 -2.21
CA VAL A 68 -2.04 14.33 -1.30
C VAL A 68 -3.24 13.59 -1.91
N HIS A 69 -3.45 13.66 -3.23
CA HIS A 69 -4.49 12.87 -3.89
C HIS A 69 -4.28 11.37 -3.67
N TRP A 70 -3.07 10.86 -3.93
CA TRP A 70 -2.77 9.44 -3.75
C TRP A 70 -2.81 9.01 -2.29
N ALA A 71 -2.40 9.87 -1.35
CA ALA A 71 -2.56 9.63 0.08
C ALA A 71 -4.02 9.36 0.46
N CYS A 72 -4.93 10.20 -0.06
CA CYS A 72 -6.36 10.04 0.14
C CYS A 72 -6.89 8.73 -0.47
N VAL A 73 -6.42 8.36 -1.66
CA VAL A 73 -6.80 7.10 -2.32
C VAL A 73 -6.33 5.90 -1.50
N HIS A 74 -5.06 5.87 -1.10
CA HIS A 74 -4.46 4.77 -0.36
C HIS A 74 -5.11 4.57 1.03
N GLN A 75 -5.41 5.65 1.76
CA GLN A 75 -6.14 5.54 3.03
C GLN A 75 -7.53 4.91 2.86
N ASN A 76 -8.28 5.33 1.83
CA ASN A 76 -9.59 4.74 1.52
C ASN A 76 -9.48 3.27 1.10
N GLN A 77 -8.44 2.94 0.34
CA GLN A 77 -8.12 1.58 -0.08
C GLN A 77 -7.82 0.67 1.11
N ILE A 78 -7.07 1.14 2.10
CA ILE A 78 -6.82 0.41 3.34
C ILE A 78 -8.14 0.14 4.09
N VAL A 79 -9.00 1.15 4.25
CA VAL A 79 -10.31 0.97 4.91
C VAL A 79 -11.14 -0.11 4.21
N LYS A 80 -11.23 -0.07 2.88
CA LYS A 80 -11.98 -1.08 2.10
C LYS A 80 -11.38 -2.47 2.26
N MET A 81 -10.06 -2.59 2.15
CA MET A 81 -9.35 -3.86 2.32
C MET A 81 -9.63 -4.48 3.68
N PHE A 82 -9.51 -3.74 4.78
CA PHE A 82 -9.82 -4.25 6.12
C PHE A 82 -11.30 -4.65 6.24
N ASN A 83 -12.23 -3.82 5.76
CA ASN A 83 -13.65 -4.12 5.81
C ASN A 83 -14.03 -5.42 5.06
N ASN A 84 -13.38 -5.69 3.93
CA ASN A 84 -13.63 -6.88 3.13
C ASN A 84 -12.90 -8.13 3.63
N ASN A 85 -11.95 -7.99 4.56
CA ASN A 85 -11.04 -9.06 4.96
C ASN A 85 -11.05 -9.32 6.47
N GLN A 86 -12.19 -9.09 7.13
CA GLN A 86 -12.34 -9.26 8.58
C GLN A 86 -12.00 -10.67 9.10
N LYS A 87 -12.06 -11.70 8.23
CA LYS A 87 -11.65 -13.07 8.54
C LYS A 87 -10.18 -13.19 8.98
N TYR A 88 -9.34 -12.19 8.65
CA TYR A 88 -7.91 -12.18 8.95
C TYR A 88 -7.52 -11.46 10.25
N ARG A 89 -8.48 -10.93 11.03
CA ARG A 89 -8.24 -10.22 12.31
C ARG A 89 -7.19 -10.90 13.18
N LYS A 90 -7.39 -12.18 13.50
CA LYS A 90 -6.49 -12.93 14.38
C LYS A 90 -5.07 -13.07 13.84
N GLN A 91 -4.92 -13.26 12.53
CA GLN A 91 -3.60 -13.41 11.92
C GLN A 91 -2.86 -12.06 11.91
N PHE A 92 -3.58 -10.98 11.59
CA PHE A 92 -3.07 -9.62 11.66
C PHE A 92 -2.59 -9.27 13.08
N ASP A 93 -3.44 -9.48 14.09
CA ASP A 93 -3.13 -9.17 15.49
C ASP A 93 -1.93 -9.96 16.01
N GLN A 94 -1.66 -11.15 15.47
CA GLN A 94 -0.51 -11.97 15.84
C GLN A 94 0.78 -11.48 15.17
N GLU A 95 0.71 -11.13 13.89
CA GLU A 95 1.89 -10.77 13.11
C GLU A 95 2.34 -9.33 13.34
N PHE A 96 1.39 -8.40 13.46
CA PHE A 96 1.64 -6.97 13.52
C PHE A 96 1.60 -6.38 14.94
N ALA A 97 1.59 -7.23 15.98
CA ALA A 97 1.42 -6.82 17.38
C ALA A 97 2.45 -5.81 17.90
N LYS A 98 3.60 -5.66 17.22
CA LYS A 98 4.67 -4.74 17.62
C LYS A 98 4.58 -3.39 16.91
N GLU A 99 4.03 -3.38 15.70
CA GLU A 99 3.96 -2.22 14.82
C GLU A 99 2.59 -1.54 14.87
N TYR A 100 1.54 -2.31 15.12
CA TYR A 100 0.15 -1.87 15.15
C TYR A 100 -0.54 -2.38 16.41
N THR A 101 -1.67 -1.78 16.77
CA THR A 101 -2.47 -2.19 17.94
C THR A 101 -3.25 -3.47 17.63
N THR A 102 -4.47 -3.34 17.13
CA THR A 102 -5.30 -4.46 16.68
C THR A 102 -5.80 -4.17 15.28
N PHE A 103 -6.32 -5.19 14.59
CA PHE A 103 -6.97 -5.05 13.30
C PHE A 103 -8.08 -3.99 13.36
N ASP A 104 -8.91 -4.05 14.40
CA ASP A 104 -10.05 -3.15 14.56
C ASP A 104 -9.61 -1.72 14.90
N ASP A 105 -8.58 -1.57 15.75
CA ASP A 105 -8.03 -0.25 16.08
C ASP A 105 -7.30 0.37 14.88
N THR A 106 -6.60 -0.44 14.09
CA THR A 106 -5.93 0.00 12.85
C THR A 106 -6.98 0.47 11.84
N LEU A 107 -8.02 -0.35 11.61
CA LEU A 107 -9.15 0.03 10.76
C LEU A 107 -9.81 1.33 11.25
N LYS A 108 -10.04 1.45 12.55
CA LYS A 108 -10.64 2.66 13.15
C LYS A 108 -9.75 3.89 12.98
N GLY A 109 -8.42 3.73 13.09
CA GLY A 109 -7.45 4.79 12.82
C GLY A 109 -7.57 5.31 11.40
N PHE A 110 -7.58 4.42 10.41
CA PHE A 110 -7.75 4.82 9.01
C PHE A 110 -9.13 5.39 8.71
N GLN A 111 -10.21 4.83 9.25
CA GLN A 111 -11.56 5.39 9.11
C GLN A 111 -11.64 6.81 9.65
N LYS A 112 -11.04 7.05 10.82
CA LYS A 112 -10.96 8.38 11.41
C LYS A 112 -10.18 9.34 10.51
N SER A 113 -9.01 8.92 10.02
CA SER A 113 -8.18 9.73 9.12
C SER A 113 -8.93 10.11 7.83
N VAL A 114 -9.64 9.16 7.21
CA VAL A 114 -10.47 9.41 6.03
C VAL A 114 -11.57 10.44 6.31
N LEU A 115 -12.19 10.39 7.49
CA LEU A 115 -13.22 11.36 7.88
C LEU A 115 -12.62 12.75 8.12
N GLU A 116 -11.49 12.83 8.83
CA GLU A 116 -10.82 14.08 9.17
C GLU A 116 -10.25 14.79 7.94
N THR A 117 -9.84 14.02 6.92
CA THR A 117 -9.25 14.55 5.67
C THR A 117 -10.25 14.69 4.53
N GLN A 118 -11.53 14.40 4.73
CA GLN A 118 -12.53 14.33 3.66
C GLN A 118 -12.60 15.57 2.78
N SER A 119 -12.58 16.77 3.38
CA SER A 119 -12.63 18.04 2.64
C SER A 119 -11.39 18.24 1.78
N VAL A 120 -10.21 18.02 2.34
CA VAL A 120 -8.91 18.13 1.65
C VAL A 120 -8.84 17.12 0.50
N CYS A 121 -9.25 15.88 0.74
CA CYS A 121 -9.27 14.84 -0.29
C CYS A 121 -10.20 15.19 -1.46
N ALA A 122 -11.34 15.84 -1.19
CA ALA A 122 -12.25 16.28 -2.24
C ALA A 122 -11.63 17.42 -3.07
N GLU A 123 -10.97 18.38 -2.42
CA GLU A 123 -10.26 19.47 -3.10
C GLU A 123 -9.11 18.96 -3.96
N MET A 124 -8.25 18.10 -3.39
CA MET A 124 -7.09 17.56 -4.09
C MET A 124 -7.49 16.64 -5.22
N LYS A 125 -8.58 15.88 -5.09
CA LYS A 125 -9.17 15.17 -6.23
C LYS A 125 -9.57 16.12 -7.35
N ALA A 126 -10.29 17.21 -7.04
CA ALA A 126 -10.73 18.15 -8.06
C ALA A 126 -9.56 18.91 -8.72
N ALA A 127 -8.44 19.10 -8.01
CA ALA A 127 -7.21 19.63 -8.57
C ALA A 127 -6.48 18.59 -9.43
N TYR A 128 -6.38 17.34 -8.97
CA TYR A 128 -5.77 16.23 -9.69
C TYR A 128 -6.48 15.96 -11.03
N ASP A 129 -7.81 16.00 -11.06
CA ASP A 129 -8.61 15.79 -12.27
C ASP A 129 -8.37 16.86 -13.38
N LYS A 130 -7.62 17.92 -13.09
CA LYS A 130 -7.27 19.00 -14.04
C LYS A 130 -5.84 18.90 -14.59
N ILE A 131 -5.02 18.01 -14.04
CA ILE A 131 -3.66 17.68 -14.49
C ILE A 131 -3.79 16.65 -15.62
#